data_AF-A0A2N2TIK5-F1
#
_entry.id   AF-A0A2N2TIK5-F1
#
_cell.length_a   1.000
_cell.length_b   1.000
_cell.length_c   1.000
_cell.angle_alpha   90.00
_cell.angle_beta   90.00
_cell.angle_gamma   90.00
#
_symmetry.space_group_name_H-M   'P 1'
#
loop_
_entity.id
_entity.type
_entity.pdbx_description
1 polymer ?
#
loop_
_entity_poly.entity_id
_entity_poly.type
_entity_poly.pdbx_seq_one_letter_code
_entity_poly.pdbx_strand_id
1 'polypeptide(L)' 'MIFYNPAGAPELACEQCGCRWFDRMTNTCYECGAEVTPQMQAEFEQALKDFQANGPEKE' A
#
# COMPACT_ATOMS: atom_id res chain seq x y z
N MET A 1 -0.90 2.55 -5.69
CA MET A 1 0.05 3.59 -5.23
C MET A 1 0.46 3.34 -3.77
N ILE A 2 1.71 3.68 -3.43
CA ILE A 2 2.24 3.60 -2.06
C ILE A 2 2.23 5.00 -1.44
N PHE A 3 1.73 5.11 -0.21
CA PHE A 3 1.73 6.32 0.61
C PHE A 3 2.60 6.08 1.84
N TYR A 4 3.31 7.11 2.33
CA TYR A 4 4.08 7.00 3.57
C TYR A 4 3.37 7.76 4.68
N ASN A 5 3.07 7.09 5.78
CA ASN A 5 2.45 7.73 6.92
C ASN A 5 3.44 8.67 7.65
N PRO A 6 3.00 9.49 8.62
CA PRO A 6 3.91 10.41 9.33
C PRO A 6 5.07 9.75 10.08
N ALA A 7 5.01 8.43 10.31
CA ALA A 7 6.11 7.65 10.88
C ALA A 7 7.03 7.06 9.81
N GLY A 8 6.83 7.39 8.53
CA GLY A 8 7.60 6.90 7.40
C GLY A 8 7.26 5.47 6.96
N ALA A 9 6.23 4.84 7.53
CA ALA A 9 5.87 3.48 7.13
C ALA A 9 5.02 3.49 5.84
N PRO A 10 5.31 2.61 4.87
CA PRO A 10 4.55 2.52 3.64
C PRO A 10 3.16 1.93 3.91
N GLU A 11 2.17 2.44 3.17
CA GLU A 11 0.78 2.03 3.17
C GLU A 11 0.30 1.90 1.72
N LEU A 12 -0.39 0.80 1.41
CA LEU A 12 -1.02 0.63 0.10
C LEU A 12 -2.30 1.47 0.02
N ALA A 13 -2.47 2.20 -1.08
CA ALA A 13 -3.69 2.96 -1.37
C ALA A 13 -4.17 2.70 -2.81
N CYS A 14 -5.49 2.68 -2.97
CA CYS A 14 -6.15 2.53 -4.26
C CYS A 14 -5.79 3.70 -5.18
N GLU A 15 -5.44 3.42 -6.43
CA GLU A 15 -5.04 4.45 -7.40
C GLU A 15 -6.21 5.26 -7.96
N GLN A 16 -7.43 4.74 -7.79
CA GLN A 16 -8.64 5.35 -8.32
C GLN A 16 -9.30 6.30 -7.32
N CYS A 17 -9.41 5.90 -6.05
CA CYS A 17 -10.08 6.71 -5.01
C CYS A 17 -9.18 7.10 -3.82
N GLY A 18 -7.95 6.58 -3.72
CA GLY A 18 -7.05 6.87 -2.60
C GLY A 18 -7.39 6.14 -1.28
N CYS A 19 -8.44 5.31 -1.27
CA CYS A 19 -8.81 4.52 -0.10
C CYS A 19 -7.71 3.50 0.26
N ARG A 20 -7.49 3.32 1.56
CA ARG A 20 -6.50 2.39 2.14
C ARG A 20 -7.12 1.09 2.68
N TRP A 21 -8.41 0.88 2.40
CA TRP A 21 -9.17 -0.29 2.86
C TRP A 21 -9.43 -1.23 1.69
N PHE A 22 -9.01 -2.48 1.85
CA PHE A 22 -9.13 -3.52 0.82
C PHE A 22 -9.89 -4.73 1.36
N ASP A 23 -10.78 -5.27 0.53
CA ASP A 23 -11.43 -6.55 0.79
C ASP A 23 -10.49 -7.68 0.42
N ARG A 24 -10.17 -8.54 1.41
CA ARG A 24 -9.28 -9.69 1.24
C ARG A 24 -9.95 -10.87 0.56
N MET A 25 -11.28 -10.90 0.49
CA MET A 25 -12.02 -11.99 -0.17
C MET A 25 -12.02 -11.84 -1.69
N THR A 26 -12.17 -10.60 -2.17
CA THR A 26 -12.24 -10.28 -3.60
C THR A 26 -10.97 -9.63 -4.14
N ASN A 27 -10.05 -9.25 -3.25
CA ASN A 27 -8.83 -8.53 -3.57
C ASN A 27 -9.13 -7.22 -4.33
N THR A 28 -10.09 -6.45 -3.81
CA THR A 28 -10.52 -5.17 -4.40
C THR A 28 -10.52 -4.05 -3.35
N CYS A 29 -10.50 -2.81 -3.82
CA CYS A 29 -10.74 -1.65 -3.00
C CYS A 29 -12.16 -1.71 -2.43
N TYR A 30 -12.25 -1.57 -1.10
CA TYR A 30 -13.53 -1.65 -0.40
C TYR A 30 -14.51 -0.54 -0.81
N GLU A 31 -14.01 0.63 -1.22
CA GLU A 31 -14.83 1.80 -1.54
C GLU A 31 -15.32 1.79 -3.00
N CYS A 32 -14.42 1.62 -3.97
CA CYS A 32 -14.75 1.75 -5.39
C CYS A 32 -14.77 0.42 -6.16
N GLY A 33 -14.38 -0.70 -5.54
CA GLY A 33 -14.33 -2.01 -6.18
C GLY A 33 -13.17 -2.21 -7.16
N ALA A 34 -12.24 -1.25 -7.26
CA ALA A 34 -11.04 -1.38 -8.09
C ALA A 34 -10.22 -2.61 -7.70
N GLU A 35 -9.73 -3.36 -8.67
CA GLU A 35 -8.87 -4.52 -8.41
C GLU A 35 -7.55 -4.12 -7.76
N VAL A 36 -7.14 -4.86 -6.72
CA VAL A 36 -5.79 -4.81 -6.17
C VAL A 36 -4.93 -5.78 -6.94
N THR A 37 -4.23 -5.26 -7.94
CA THR A 37 -3.43 -6.11 -8.83
C THR A 37 -2.27 -6.78 -8.07
N PRO A 38 -1.77 -7.93 -8.56
CA PRO A 38 -0.57 -8.56 -7.99
C PRO A 38 0.65 -7.63 -8.00
N GLN A 39 0.75 -6.74 -8.99
CA GLN A 39 1.83 -5.75 -9.07
C GLN A 39 1.78 -4.76 -7.91
N MET A 40 0.59 -4.23 -7.58
CA MET A 40 0.43 -3.33 -6.44
C MET A 40 0.84 -3.97 -5.11
N GLN A 41 0.53 -5.27 -4.96
CA GLN A 41 0.97 -6.05 -3.79
C GLN A 41 2.49 -6.22 -3.77
N ALA A 42 3.10 -6.58 -4.90
CA ALA A 42 4.55 -6.74 -5.00
C ALA A 42 5.31 -5.43 -4.70
N GLU A 43 4.81 -4.30 -5.19
CA GLU A 43 5.36 -2.97 -4.89
C GLU A 43 5.25 -2.64 -3.40
N PHE A 44 4.11 -2.95 -2.78
CA PHE A 44 3.92 -2.76 -1.35
C PHE A 44 4.82 -3.66 -0.50
N GLU A 45 4.95 -4.94 -0.86
CA GLU A 45 5.85 -5.88 -0.20
C GLU A 45 7.32 -5.43 -0.30
N GLN A 46 7.72 -4.88 -1.44
CA GLN A 46 9.06 -4.32 -1.61
C GLN A 46 9.27 -3.11 -0.70
N ALA A 47 8.33 -2.16 -0.69
CA ALA A 47 8.42 -0.99 0.19
C ALA A 47 8.47 -1.38 1.69
N LEU A 48 7.73 -2.42 2.09
CA LEU A 48 7.80 -2.96 3.45
C LEU A 48 9.18 -3.53 3.78
N LYS A 49 9.82 -4.26 2.85
CA LYS A 49 11.17 -4.79 3.04
C LYS A 49 12.18 -3.65 3.18
N ASP A 50 12.06 -2.62 2.35
CA ASP A 50 12.96 -1.46 2.39
C ASP A 50 12.84 -0.70 3.71
N PHE A 51 11.61 -0.49 4.20
CA PHE A 51 11.35 0.13 5.51
C PHE A 51 11.89 -0.71 6.67
N GLN A 52 11.76 -2.04 6.61
CA GLN A 52 12.32 -2.94 7.64
C GLN A 52 13.84 -2.94 7.65
N ALA A 53 14.48 -2.85 6.48
CA ALA A 53 15.93 -2.86 6.36
C ALA A 53 16.58 -1.55 6.81
N ASN A 54 15.96 -0.41 6.48
CA ASN A 54 16.57 0.91 6.68
C ASN A 54 15.98 1.70 7.86
N GLY A 55 14.87 1.23 8.44
CA GLY A 55 14.10 1.99 9.43
C GLY A 55 13.32 3.14 8.79
N PRO A 56 12.58 3.95 9.57
CA PRO A 56 11.96 5.16 9.03
C PRO A 56 13.04 6.07 8.48
N GLU A 57 12.90 6.48 7.22
CA GLU A 57 13.79 7.44 6.57
C GLU A 57 13.73 8.74 7.39
N LYS A 58 14.82 9.03 8.10
CA LYS A 58 14.97 10.27 8.85
C LYS A 58 15.44 11.33 7.85
N GLU A 59 14.50 12.09 7.31
CA GLU A 59 14.82 13.40 6.68
C GLU A 59 15.29 14.41 7.73
#